data_AF-A0A436DR78-F1
#
_entry.id   AF-A0A436DR78-F1
#
_cell.length_a   1.000
_cell.length_b   1.000
_cell.length_c   1.000
_cell.angle_alpha   90.00
_cell.angle_beta   90.00
_cell.angle_gamma   90.00
#
_symmetry.space_group_name_H-M   'P 1'
#
loop_
_entity.id
_entity.type
_entity.pdbx_description
1 polymer ?
#
loop_
_entity_poly.entity_id
_entity_poly.type
_entity_poly.pdbx_seq_one_letter_code
_entity_poly.pdbx_strand_id
1 'polypeptide(L)'
;AGQRFFADVKGRAEKLGRSRDDIKILPGAFVVVGDSVEDAQARRAKLDSLVYYESGIASLSIAIGHDASGFDPDAPLPEIPETNASRSGRERVIELAREENLTVRQLAQRLGGYSGLAFVGTPETIADEMEEWLVAEGSDG
;
A
#
# COMPACT_ATOMS: atom_id res chain seq x y z
N ALA A 1 4.10 5.53 9.96
CA ALA A 1 5.22 5.77 9.02
C ALA A 1 5.26 7.22 8.51
N GLY A 2 4.10 7.82 8.18
CA GLY A 2 3.99 9.22 7.73
C GLY A 2 4.66 10.25 8.65
N GLN A 3 4.33 10.25 9.94
CA GLN A 3 4.90 11.17 10.94
C GLN A 3 6.44 11.19 10.98
N ARG A 4 7.07 10.01 10.90
CA ARG A 4 8.53 9.88 10.90
C ARG A 4 9.15 10.50 9.64
N PHE A 5 8.52 10.31 8.48
CA PHE A 5 8.97 10.93 7.24
C PHE A 5 8.75 12.45 7.28
N PHE A 6 7.59 12.90 7.76
CA PHE A 6 7.26 14.31 7.93
C PHE A 6 8.29 15.02 8.83
N ALA A 7 8.53 14.49 10.03
CA ALA A 7 9.50 15.02 10.97
C ALA A 7 10.93 15.06 10.40
N ASP A 8 11.34 14.04 9.65
CA ASP A 8 12.65 14.02 8.99
C ASP A 8 12.79 15.14 7.95
N VAL A 9 11.85 15.24 7.02
CA VAL A 9 11.90 16.23 5.92
C VAL A 9 11.82 17.65 6.48
N LYS A 10 10.88 17.92 7.38
CA LYS A 10 10.73 19.24 8.01
C LYS A 10 11.96 19.61 8.83
N GLY A 11 12.50 18.67 9.61
CA GLY A 11 13.71 18.89 10.40
C GLY A 11 14.96 19.14 9.55
N ARG A 12 15.04 18.57 8.33
CA ARG A 12 16.11 18.90 7.38
C ARG A 12 15.94 20.29 6.77
N ALA A 13 14.71 20.75 6.51
CA ALA A 13 14.46 22.10 6.01
C ALA A 13 14.98 23.18 6.98
N GLU A 14 14.67 23.02 8.27
CA GLU A 14 15.12 23.97 9.31
C GLU A 14 16.65 24.02 9.44
N LYS A 15 17.32 22.87 9.40
CA LYS A 15 18.79 22.78 9.43
C LYS A 15 19.46 23.51 8.26
N LEU A 16 18.73 23.74 7.17
CA LEU A 16 19.19 24.46 5.99
C LEU A 16 18.73 25.94 6.00
N GLY A 17 18.16 26.43 7.10
CA GLY A 17 17.70 27.81 7.24
C GLY A 17 16.38 28.12 6.53
N ARG A 18 15.61 27.09 6.15
CA ARG A 18 14.28 27.24 5.55
C ARG A 18 13.19 27.11 6.62
N SER A 19 12.04 27.73 6.39
CA SER A 19 10.86 27.45 7.21
C SER A 19 10.37 26.02 6.97
N ARG A 20 9.81 25.41 8.01
CA ARG A 20 9.09 24.12 7.95
C ARG A 20 8.01 24.15 6.87
N ASP A 21 7.39 25.31 6.68
CA ASP A 21 6.27 25.53 5.78
C ASP A 21 6.67 25.71 4.32
N ASP A 22 7.97 25.90 4.03
CA ASP A 22 8.46 26.08 2.66
C ASP A 22 8.47 24.76 1.86
N ILE A 23 8.27 23.61 2.53
CA ILE A 23 8.13 22.30 1.91
C ILE A 23 6.80 21.71 2.35
N LYS A 24 5.90 21.48 1.39
CA LYS A 24 4.64 20.77 1.63
C LYS A 24 4.80 19.28 1.33
N ILE A 25 4.29 18.46 2.23
CA ILE A 25 4.33 17.00 2.16
C ILE A 25 2.90 16.53 1.90
N LEU A 26 2.66 16.00 0.70
CA LEU A 26 1.34 15.59 0.21
C LEU A 26 1.40 14.10 -0.15
N PRO A 27 1.13 13.17 0.77
CA PRO A 27 1.06 11.75 0.50
C PRO A 27 -0.04 11.48 -0.53
N GLY A 28 0.28 10.72 -1.57
CA GLY A 28 -0.75 10.24 -2.50
C GLY A 28 -1.71 9.31 -1.76
N ALA A 29 -3.01 9.63 -1.80
CA ALA A 29 -4.05 8.85 -1.16
C ALA A 29 -5.04 8.28 -2.19
N PHE A 30 -5.45 7.04 -1.98
CA PHE A 30 -6.55 6.41 -2.71
C PHE A 30 -7.82 6.45 -1.87
N VAL A 31 -8.88 7.06 -2.40
CA VAL A 31 -10.12 7.30 -1.66
C VAL A 31 -11.26 6.52 -2.28
N VAL A 32 -11.93 5.69 -1.49
CA VAL A 32 -13.13 4.94 -1.91
C VAL A 32 -14.28 5.31 -0.97
N VAL A 33 -15.22 6.08 -1.49
CA VAL A 33 -16.39 6.55 -0.73
C VAL A 33 -17.58 5.63 -0.97
N GLY A 34 -18.24 5.23 0.11
CA GLY A 34 -19.50 4.49 0.11
C GLY A 34 -20.55 5.13 1.02
N ASP A 35 -21.80 4.68 0.88
CA ASP A 35 -22.92 5.12 1.71
C ASP A 35 -22.88 4.50 3.12
N SER A 36 -22.15 3.38 3.26
CA SER A 36 -21.72 2.78 4.52
C SER A 36 -20.28 2.27 4.38
N VAL A 37 -19.68 1.86 5.49
CA VAL A 37 -18.33 1.24 5.48
C VAL A 37 -18.34 -0.05 4.65
N GLU A 38 -19.39 -0.87 4.77
CA GLU A 38 -19.53 -2.12 4.02
C GLU A 38 -19.67 -1.85 2.50
N ASP A 39 -20.43 -0.82 2.10
CA ASP A 39 -20.51 -0.40 0.69
C ASP A 39 -19.14 0.06 0.17
N ALA A 40 -18.42 0.87 0.93
CA ALA A 40 -17.06 1.31 0.56
C ALA A 40 -16.09 0.13 0.41
N GLN A 41 -16.14 -0.85 1.33
CA GLN A 41 -15.35 -2.07 1.25
C GLN A 41 -15.73 -2.93 0.05
N ALA A 42 -17.03 -3.07 -0.25
CA ALA A 42 -17.51 -3.80 -1.42
C ALA A 42 -17.04 -3.14 -2.73
N ARG A 43 -17.08 -1.81 -2.80
CA ARG A 43 -16.54 -1.03 -3.93
C ARG A 43 -15.03 -1.23 -4.05
N ARG A 44 -14.30 -1.19 -2.95
CA ARG A 44 -12.85 -1.46 -2.93
C ARG A 44 -12.54 -2.85 -3.45
N ALA A 45 -13.22 -3.87 -2.93
CA ALA A 45 -13.06 -5.25 -3.37
C ALA A 45 -13.41 -5.42 -4.86
N LYS A 46 -14.43 -4.69 -5.35
CA LYS A 46 -14.78 -4.68 -6.77
C LYS A 46 -13.65 -4.10 -7.60
N LEU A 47 -13.07 -2.96 -7.21
CA LEU A 47 -11.92 -2.36 -7.89
C LEU A 47 -10.71 -3.28 -7.90
N ASP A 48 -10.38 -3.91 -6.77
CA ASP A 48 -9.28 -4.87 -6.67
C ASP A 48 -9.53 -6.11 -7.56
N SER A 49 -10.79 -6.54 -7.71
CA SER A 49 -11.15 -7.64 -8.62
C SER A 49 -10.94 -7.33 -10.11
N LEU A 50 -10.81 -6.05 -10.48
CA LEU A 50 -10.57 -5.62 -11.86
C LEU A 50 -9.08 -5.63 -12.24
N VAL A 51 -8.19 -5.93 -11.29
CA VAL A 51 -6.77 -6.14 -11.56
C VAL A 51 -6.63 -7.34 -12.50
N TYR A 52 -6.10 -7.09 -13.70
CA TYR A 52 -5.79 -8.16 -14.64
C TYR A 52 -4.75 -9.09 -14.03
N TYR A 53 -5.06 -10.39 -14.02
CA TYR A 53 -4.21 -11.40 -13.38
C TYR A 53 -2.78 -11.39 -13.91
N GLU A 54 -2.59 -11.23 -15.22
CA GLU A 54 -1.26 -11.16 -15.84
C GLU A 54 -0.44 -9.97 -15.31
N SER A 55 -1.08 -8.82 -15.11
CA SER A 55 -0.41 -7.65 -14.51
C SER A 55 -0.11 -7.89 -13.03
N GLY A 56 -1.03 -8.49 -12.28
CA GLY A 56 -0.82 -8.83 -10.87
C GLY A 56 0.33 -9.83 -10.67
N ILE A 57 0.42 -10.85 -11.51
CA ILE A 57 1.49 -11.85 -11.47
C ILE A 57 2.84 -11.26 -11.86
N ALA A 58 2.88 -10.36 -12.85
CA ALA A 58 4.09 -9.62 -13.16
C ALA A 58 4.56 -8.78 -11.98
N SER A 59 3.65 -8.05 -11.31
CA SER A 59 3.94 -7.28 -10.10
C SER A 59 4.44 -8.18 -8.96
N LEU A 60 3.80 -9.32 -8.73
CA LEU A 60 4.25 -10.30 -7.75
C LEU A 60 5.67 -10.79 -8.04
N SER A 61 5.94 -11.13 -9.31
CA SER A 61 7.24 -11.64 -9.74
C SER A 61 8.37 -10.64 -9.46
N ILE A 62 8.12 -9.36 -9.76
CA ILE A 62 9.03 -8.26 -9.45
C ILE A 62 9.24 -8.14 -7.94
N ALA A 63 8.16 -8.19 -7.16
CA ALA A 63 8.21 -7.97 -5.72
C ALA A 63 8.97 -9.07 -4.97
N ILE A 64 8.86 -10.33 -5.40
CA ILE A 64 9.58 -11.47 -4.80
C ILE A 64 10.94 -11.76 -5.47
N GLY A 65 11.22 -11.10 -6.60
CA GLY A 65 12.43 -11.29 -7.39
C GLY A 65 12.51 -12.64 -8.12
N HIS A 66 11.38 -13.32 -8.32
CA HIS A 66 11.30 -14.65 -8.91
C HIS A 66 10.05 -14.75 -9.79
N ASP A 67 10.11 -15.50 -10.89
CA ASP A 67 8.97 -15.66 -11.79
C ASP A 67 7.84 -16.45 -11.11
N ALA A 68 6.72 -15.77 -10.83
CA ALA A 68 5.56 -16.35 -10.18
C ALA A 68 4.52 -16.93 -11.17
N SER A 69 4.74 -16.77 -12.49
CA SER A 69 3.76 -17.20 -13.51
C SER A 69 3.56 -18.72 -13.57
N GLY A 70 4.54 -19.49 -13.08
CA GLY A 70 4.47 -20.95 -13.00
C GLY A 70 3.87 -21.50 -11.70
N PHE A 71 3.50 -20.65 -10.74
CA PHE A 71 2.93 -21.11 -9.47
C PHE A 71 1.45 -21.44 -9.59
N ASP A 72 0.98 -22.38 -8.76
CA ASP A 72 -0.44 -22.68 -8.65
C ASP A 72 -1.18 -21.43 -8.10
N PRO A 73 -2.09 -20.82 -8.88
CA PRO A 73 -2.78 -19.59 -8.47
C PRO A 73 -3.63 -19.76 -7.20
N ASP A 74 -4.11 -20.97 -6.93
CA ASP A 74 -5.06 -21.25 -5.86
C ASP A 74 -4.39 -21.94 -4.66
N ALA A 75 -3.06 -22.07 -4.68
CA ALA A 75 -2.23 -22.50 -3.56
C ALA A 75 -1.50 -21.31 -2.90
N PRO A 76 -0.99 -21.47 -1.67
CA PRO A 76 -0.07 -20.52 -1.05
C PRO A 76 1.23 -20.35 -1.85
N LEU A 77 1.95 -19.26 -1.58
CA LEU A 77 3.27 -19.04 -2.18
C LEU A 77 4.24 -20.18 -1.78
N PRO A 78 4.92 -20.85 -2.74
CA PRO A 78 5.93 -21.85 -2.41
C PRO A 78 7.16 -21.21 -1.76
N GLU A 79 8.10 -22.03 -1.29
CA GLU A 79 9.39 -21.52 -0.85
C GLU A 79 10.14 -20.89 -2.02
N ILE A 80 10.46 -19.59 -1.90
CA ILE A 80 11.13 -18.84 -2.95
C ILE A 80 12.64 -18.84 -2.68
N PRO A 81 13.49 -19.20 -3.65
CA PRO A 81 14.95 -19.12 -3.51
C PRO A 81 15.43 -17.69 -3.26
N GLU A 82 16.51 -17.49 -2.51
CA GLU A 82 17.09 -16.14 -2.32
C GLU A 82 17.50 -15.51 -3.66
N THR A 83 17.43 -14.18 -3.72
CA THR A 83 17.74 -13.40 -4.92
C THR A 83 18.53 -12.15 -4.52
N ASN A 84 19.24 -11.55 -5.49
CA ASN A 84 19.89 -10.26 -5.32
C ASN A 84 18.91 -9.06 -5.41
N ALA A 85 17.60 -9.32 -5.45
CA ALA A 85 16.57 -8.29 -5.48
C ALA A 85 16.39 -7.63 -4.09
N SER A 86 15.46 -6.68 -3.98
CA SER A 86 15.18 -5.99 -2.70
C SER A 86 14.73 -6.98 -1.63
N ARG A 87 15.64 -7.32 -0.70
CA ARG A 87 15.39 -8.24 0.41
C ARG A 87 14.23 -7.78 1.29
N SER A 88 14.23 -6.52 1.69
CA SER A 88 13.18 -5.97 2.57
C SER A 88 11.81 -5.87 1.90
N GLY A 89 11.74 -5.60 0.59
CA GLY A 89 10.47 -5.55 -0.14
C GLY A 89 9.87 -6.95 -0.27
N ARG A 90 10.70 -7.91 -0.63
CA ARG A 90 10.35 -9.32 -0.72
C ARG A 90 9.89 -9.90 0.61
N GLU A 91 10.64 -9.68 1.68
CA GLU A 91 10.31 -10.20 3.02
C GLU A 91 8.92 -9.75 3.46
N ARG A 92 8.57 -8.46 3.24
CA ARG A 92 7.22 -7.96 3.54
C ARG A 92 6.13 -8.66 2.74
N VAL A 93 6.37 -8.95 1.45
CA VAL A 93 5.39 -9.64 0.61
C VAL A 93 5.19 -11.09 1.05
N ILE A 94 6.27 -11.79 1.39
CA ILE A 94 6.22 -13.18 1.88
C ILE A 94 5.54 -13.24 3.25
N GLU A 95 5.84 -12.29 4.14
CA GLU A 95 5.22 -12.17 5.46
C GLU A 95 3.72 -11.90 5.33
N LEU A 96 3.31 -10.94 4.50
CA LEU A 96 1.90 -10.66 4.20
C LEU A 96 1.16 -11.91 3.71
N ALA A 97 1.75 -12.64 2.76
CA ALA A 97 1.15 -13.86 2.23
C ALA A 97 0.92 -14.93 3.31
N ARG A 98 1.83 -15.01 4.28
CA ARG A 98 1.76 -15.98 5.39
C ARG A 98 0.78 -15.54 6.47
N GLU A 99 0.81 -14.27 6.87
CA GLU A 99 -0.05 -13.72 7.93
C GLU A 99 -1.53 -13.79 7.55
N GLU A 100 -1.85 -13.48 6.29
CA GLU A 100 -3.22 -13.48 5.79
C GLU A 100 -3.61 -14.80 5.10
N ASN A 101 -2.70 -15.80 5.06
CA ASN A 101 -2.88 -17.10 4.39
C ASN A 101 -3.42 -16.96 2.95
N LEU A 102 -2.78 -16.09 2.16
CA LEU A 102 -3.21 -15.74 0.81
C LEU A 102 -2.77 -16.79 -0.22
N THR A 103 -3.63 -17.03 -1.21
CA THR A 103 -3.21 -17.74 -2.43
C THR A 103 -2.35 -16.85 -3.32
N VAL A 104 -1.59 -17.44 -4.24
CA VAL A 104 -0.81 -16.70 -5.25
C VAL A 104 -1.69 -15.70 -6.01
N ARG A 105 -2.93 -16.07 -6.34
CA ARG A 105 -3.89 -15.18 -7.03
C ARG A 105 -4.27 -13.98 -6.18
N GLN A 106 -4.58 -14.18 -4.90
CA GLN A 106 -4.96 -13.09 -3.99
C GLN A 106 -3.78 -12.15 -3.74
N LEU A 107 -2.58 -12.71 -3.56
CA LEU A 107 -1.36 -11.92 -3.40
C LEU A 107 -1.03 -11.12 -4.67
N ALA A 108 -1.15 -11.73 -5.85
CA ALA A 108 -0.99 -11.06 -7.13
C ALA A 108 -2.01 -9.92 -7.33
N GLN A 109 -3.28 -10.13 -6.96
CA GLN A 109 -4.30 -9.07 -7.00
C GLN A 109 -3.95 -7.91 -6.06
N ARG A 110 -3.49 -8.21 -4.84
CA ARG A 110 -3.07 -7.19 -3.87
C ARG A 110 -1.91 -6.33 -4.36
N LEU A 111 -0.92 -6.96 -5.01
CA LEU A 111 0.27 -6.27 -5.52
C LEU A 111 0.05 -5.61 -6.89
N GLY A 112 -0.87 -6.12 -7.70
CA GLY A 112 -1.30 -5.49 -8.95
C GLY A 112 -2.26 -4.32 -8.73
N GLY A 113 -2.92 -4.27 -7.57
CA GLY A 113 -3.77 -3.17 -7.14
C GLY A 113 -3.00 -2.05 -6.43
N TYR A 114 -3.74 -1.03 -5.98
CA TYR A 114 -3.16 0.06 -5.20
C TYR A 114 -2.86 -0.39 -3.77
N SER A 115 -1.59 -0.28 -3.36
CA SER A 115 -1.07 -0.71 -2.05
C SER A 115 -0.53 0.43 -1.17
N GLY A 116 -0.75 1.68 -1.58
CA GLY A 116 -0.38 2.87 -0.80
C GLY A 116 -1.40 3.24 0.27
N LEU A 117 -1.34 4.49 0.74
CA LEU A 117 -2.29 5.05 1.70
C LEU A 117 -3.70 5.07 1.10
N ALA A 118 -4.64 4.38 1.74
CA ALA A 118 -6.02 4.32 1.28
C ALA A 118 -7.00 4.65 2.40
N PHE A 119 -8.01 5.45 2.07
CA PHE A 119 -9.15 5.77 2.94
C PHE A 119 -10.40 5.16 2.32
N VAL A 120 -11.06 4.26 3.06
CA VAL A 120 -12.19 3.47 2.55
C VAL A 120 -13.31 3.50 3.58
N GLY A 121 -14.36 4.25 3.31
CA GLY A 121 -15.44 4.42 4.28
C GLY A 121 -16.52 5.41 3.83
N THR A 122 -17.24 5.96 4.80
CA THR A 122 -18.21 7.03 4.55
C THR A 122 -17.48 8.37 4.41
N PRO A 123 -18.15 9.42 3.89
CA PRO A 123 -17.56 10.76 3.85
C PRO A 123 -17.04 11.22 5.22
N GLU A 124 -17.77 10.89 6.30
CA GLU A 124 -17.43 11.27 7.67
C GLU A 124 -16.17 10.54 8.14
N THR A 125 -16.12 9.20 8.05
CA THR A 125 -14.95 8.44 8.53
C THR A 125 -13.69 8.78 7.74
N ILE A 126 -13.82 9.02 6.43
CA ILE A 126 -12.69 9.44 5.58
C ILE A 126 -12.17 10.81 6.01
N ALA A 127 -13.07 11.76 6.28
CA ALA A 127 -12.68 13.08 6.75
C ALA A 127 -11.96 13.02 8.10
N ASP A 128 -12.47 12.21 9.03
CA ASP A 128 -11.85 11.99 10.35
C ASP A 128 -10.44 11.39 10.19
N GLU A 129 -10.28 10.34 9.38
CA GLU A 129 -8.96 9.74 9.11
C GLU A 129 -8.01 10.74 8.44
N MET A 130 -8.48 11.56 7.50
CA MET A 130 -7.66 12.61 6.88
C MET A 130 -7.27 13.70 7.87
N GLU A 131 -8.17 14.09 8.78
CA GLU A 131 -7.88 15.04 9.87
C GLU A 131 -6.78 14.50 10.77
N GLU A 132 -6.84 13.22 11.16
CA GLU A 132 -5.79 12.59 11.96
C GLU A 132 -4.42 12.69 11.28
N TRP A 133 -4.35 12.51 9.96
CA TRP A 133 -3.10 12.68 9.21
C TRP A 133 -2.58 14.11 9.21
N LEU A 134 -3.45 15.12 9.19
CA LEU A 134 -3.05 16.53 9.27
C LEU A 134 -2.59 16.89 10.68
N VAL A 135 -3.43 16.63 11.69
CA VAL A 135 -3.20 17.02 13.09
C VAL A 135 -2.00 16.29 13.68
N ALA A 136 -1.79 15.04 13.31
CA ALA A 136 -0.66 14.25 13.81
C ALA A 136 0.64 14.49 13.03
N GLU A 137 0.72 15.53 12.19
CA GLU A 137 1.89 15.85 11.38
C GLU A 137 2.31 14.69 10.45
N GLY A 138 1.33 14.03 9.82
CA GLY A 138 1.54 13.01 8.80
C GLY A 138 1.44 13.54 7.36
N SER A 139 0.76 14.67 7.17
CA SER A 139 0.55 15.36 5.89
C SER A 139 0.37 16.87 6.07
N ASP A 140 0.62 17.65 5.01
CA ASP A 140 0.19 19.05 4.87
C ASP A 140 -1.08 19.21 4.01
N GLY A 141 -1.59 18.11 3.43
CA GLY A 141 -2.77 18.08 2.55
C GLY A 141 -2.84 16.88 1.63
#